data_AF-A0A9Y6JBV3-F1
#
_entry.id   AF-A0A9Y6JBV3-F1
#
_cell.length_a   1.000
_cell.length_b   1.000
_cell.length_c   1.000
_cell.angle_alpha   90.00
_cell.angle_beta   90.00
_cell.angle_gamma   90.00
#
_symmetry.space_group_name_H-M   'P 1'
#
loop_
_entity.id
_entity.type
_entity.pdbx_description
1 polymer ?
#
loop_
_entity_poly.entity_id
_entity_poly.type
_entity_poly.pdbx_seq_one_letter_code
_entity_poly.pdbx_strand_id
1 'polypeptide(L)'
;MKFAQFLLKNNFVAGIPKQVDRFSKFSPSPLSMKQFIDFGSANACEKTSFVFLRQELPVRLANIMKEIDFLPDKLLGTPSLRLLTSWYSQSLLELIDFLEKDPDDKDVLKNFTQTLVNIRNRHNNVVPTMAQGVVEYKEAFGVDPVTNQNVQYFLDRFYMSRISTRMLMNQHSQYSYL
;
A
#
# COMPACT_ATOMS: atom_id res chain seq x y z
N MET A 1 -13.20 -12.23 -25.09
CA MET A 1 -13.26 -11.46 -23.82
C MET A 1 -12.27 -11.97 -22.75
N LYS A 2 -12.25 -13.27 -22.37
CA LYS A 2 -11.34 -13.78 -21.32
C LYS A 2 -9.83 -13.73 -21.66
N PHE A 3 -9.45 -13.95 -22.91
CA PHE A 3 -8.04 -13.90 -23.36
C PHE A 3 -7.44 -12.48 -23.34
N ALA A 4 -8.22 -11.46 -23.73
CA ALA A 4 -7.77 -10.06 -23.67
C ALA A 4 -7.60 -9.59 -22.21
N GLN A 5 -8.50 -9.99 -21.33
CA GLN A 5 -8.38 -9.74 -19.88
C GLN A 5 -7.15 -10.43 -19.28
N PHE A 6 -6.84 -11.65 -19.71
CA PHE A 6 -5.63 -12.38 -19.29
C PHE A 6 -4.33 -11.73 -19.79
N LEU A 7 -4.28 -11.28 -21.04
CA LEU A 7 -3.12 -10.59 -21.61
C LEU A 7 -2.89 -9.21 -20.98
N LEU A 8 -3.96 -8.45 -20.73
CA LEU A 8 -3.88 -7.18 -20.00
C LEU A 8 -3.39 -7.41 -18.56
N LYS A 9 -3.88 -8.45 -17.88
CA LYS A 9 -3.43 -8.81 -16.52
C LYS A 9 -1.97 -9.23 -16.48
N ASN A 10 -1.48 -9.98 -17.47
CA ASN A 10 -0.07 -10.41 -17.55
C ASN A 10 0.89 -9.24 -17.86
N ASN A 11 0.53 -8.32 -18.76
CA ASN A 11 1.35 -7.15 -19.04
C ASN A 11 1.36 -6.14 -17.87
N PHE A 12 0.26 -6.03 -17.11
CA PHE A 12 0.20 -5.22 -15.89
C PHE A 12 1.08 -5.79 -14.77
N VAL A 13 1.07 -7.12 -14.57
CA VAL A 13 1.91 -7.80 -13.58
C VAL A 13 3.41 -7.64 -13.89
N ALA A 14 3.79 -7.68 -15.18
CA ALA A 14 5.16 -7.41 -15.61
C ALA A 14 5.62 -5.96 -15.36
N GLY A 15 4.68 -5.01 -15.23
CA GLY A 15 4.96 -3.60 -14.96
C GLY A 15 5.15 -3.26 -13.48
N ILE A 16 4.77 -4.14 -12.55
CA ILE A 16 4.79 -3.87 -11.11
C ILE A 16 6.18 -3.48 -10.62
N PRO A 17 7.26 -4.23 -10.93
CA PRO A 17 8.61 -3.86 -10.46
C PRO A 17 9.02 -2.45 -10.93
N LYS A 18 8.68 -2.09 -12.18
CA LYS A 18 8.96 -0.76 -12.75
C LYS A 18 8.19 0.34 -12.01
N GLN A 19 6.93 0.10 -11.63
CA GLN A 19 6.16 1.07 -10.86
C GLN A 19 6.69 1.20 -9.43
N VAL A 20 7.05 0.09 -8.79
CA VAL A 20 7.69 0.09 -7.48
C VAL A 20 8.99 0.91 -7.53
N ASP A 21 9.87 0.64 -8.49
CA ASP A 21 11.14 1.39 -8.68
C ASP A 21 10.91 2.88 -8.97
N ARG A 22 9.83 3.23 -9.66
CA ARG A 22 9.46 4.62 -9.94
C ARG A 22 9.05 5.33 -8.66
N PHE A 23 8.10 4.76 -7.92
CA PHE A 23 7.48 5.41 -6.77
C PHE A 23 8.33 5.35 -5.50
N SER A 24 9.19 4.33 -5.35
CA SER A 24 10.09 4.20 -4.19
C SER A 24 11.22 5.23 -4.17
N LYS A 25 11.44 5.97 -5.28
CA LYS A 25 12.41 7.08 -5.33
C LYS A 25 11.90 8.35 -4.66
N PHE A 26 10.59 8.45 -4.41
CA PHE A 26 10.00 9.57 -3.70
C PHE A 26 9.90 9.27 -2.21
N SER A 27 10.13 10.29 -1.39
CA SER A 27 9.94 10.20 0.06
C SER A 27 8.45 10.37 0.42
N PRO A 28 7.88 9.53 1.30
CA PRO A 28 6.55 9.77 1.85
C PRO A 28 6.44 11.15 2.50
N SER A 29 5.33 11.83 2.29
CA SER A 29 5.08 13.17 2.83
C SER A 29 4.51 13.08 4.25
N PRO A 30 5.25 13.46 5.31
CA PRO A 30 4.68 13.51 6.65
C PRO A 30 3.63 14.61 6.73
N LEU A 31 2.51 14.32 7.40
CA LEU A 31 1.45 15.31 7.65
C LEU A 31 1.39 15.62 9.14
N SER A 32 1.41 16.90 9.48
CA SER A 32 1.17 17.38 10.85
C SER A 32 -0.30 17.27 11.22
N MET A 33 -0.60 17.23 12.53
CA MET A 33 -1.98 17.24 13.03
C MET A 33 -2.74 18.48 12.55
N LYS A 34 -2.06 19.63 12.49
CA LYS A 34 -2.63 20.87 11.96
C LYS A 34 -3.05 20.70 10.49
N GLN A 35 -2.18 20.19 9.64
CA GLN A 35 -2.52 19.93 8.23
C GLN A 35 -3.70 18.95 8.12
N PHE A 36 -3.72 17.88 8.93
CA PHE A 36 -4.84 16.94 8.95
C PHE A 36 -6.18 17.58 9.33
N ILE A 37 -6.20 18.47 10.33
CA ILE A 37 -7.41 19.20 10.74
C ILE A 37 -7.80 20.23 9.67
N ASP A 38 -6.82 20.95 9.13
CA ASP A 38 -7.04 21.97 8.10
C ASP A 38 -7.62 21.32 6.81
N PHE A 39 -7.19 20.10 6.44
CA PHE A 39 -7.81 19.28 5.38
C PHE A 39 -9.28 18.91 5.67
N GLY A 40 -9.66 18.86 6.95
CA GLY A 40 -10.97 18.44 7.42
C GLY A 40 -11.95 19.53 7.80
N SER A 41 -11.52 20.78 7.82
CA SER A 41 -12.34 21.91 8.27
C SER A 41 -12.79 22.78 7.10
N ALA A 42 -14.05 23.26 7.17
CA ALA A 42 -14.78 24.24 6.31
C ALA A 42 -14.76 24.08 4.77
N ASN A 43 -13.72 23.49 4.19
CA ASN A 43 -13.48 23.26 2.77
C ASN A 43 -12.93 21.84 2.56
N ALA A 44 -13.47 20.83 3.25
CA ALA A 44 -13.10 19.42 3.12
C ALA A 44 -13.36 18.96 1.67
N CYS A 45 -12.40 19.23 0.80
CA CYS A 45 -12.56 19.10 -0.63
C CYS A 45 -12.07 17.70 -1.00
N GLU A 46 -13.03 16.79 -1.23
CA GLU A 46 -12.79 15.44 -1.73
C GLU A 46 -11.80 15.45 -2.91
N LYS A 47 -11.91 16.44 -3.80
CA LYS A 47 -10.98 16.71 -4.89
C LYS A 47 -9.54 16.90 -4.43
N THR A 48 -9.28 17.77 -3.47
CA THR A 48 -7.92 18.02 -2.95
C THR A 48 -7.36 16.77 -2.28
N SER A 49 -8.20 16.05 -1.52
CA SER A 49 -7.82 14.79 -0.90
C SER A 49 -7.48 13.73 -1.94
N PHE A 50 -8.28 13.59 -2.99
CA PHE A 50 -8.02 12.72 -4.13
C PHE A 50 -6.69 13.05 -4.83
N VAL A 51 -6.45 14.32 -5.15
CA VAL A 51 -5.23 14.76 -5.83
C VAL A 51 -3.98 14.46 -5.01
N PHE A 52 -4.05 14.63 -3.68
CA PHE A 52 -2.97 14.26 -2.77
C PHE A 52 -2.79 12.73 -2.71
N LEU A 53 -3.85 11.99 -2.41
CA LEU A 53 -3.76 10.56 -2.12
C LEU A 53 -3.45 9.70 -3.34
N ARG A 54 -3.90 10.08 -4.54
CA ARG A 54 -3.55 9.36 -5.78
C ARG A 54 -2.06 9.37 -6.08
N GLN A 55 -1.30 10.31 -5.50
CA GLN A 55 0.16 10.36 -5.57
C GLN A 55 0.82 9.77 -4.33
N GLU A 56 0.37 10.17 -3.13
CA GLU A 56 0.99 9.80 -1.86
C GLU A 56 0.85 8.30 -1.55
N LEU A 57 -0.29 7.67 -1.84
CA LEU A 57 -0.51 6.26 -1.53
C LEU A 57 0.41 5.33 -2.35
N PRO A 58 0.54 5.48 -3.69
CA PRO A 58 1.56 4.76 -4.46
C PRO A 58 2.98 4.92 -3.91
N VAL A 59 3.38 6.14 -3.50
CA VAL A 59 4.70 6.38 -2.90
C VAL A 59 4.89 5.55 -1.62
N ARG A 60 3.93 5.58 -0.69
CA ARG A 60 4.00 4.81 0.56
C ARG A 60 4.05 3.31 0.32
N LEU A 61 3.20 2.80 -0.57
CA LEU A 61 3.17 1.38 -0.91
C LEU A 61 4.48 0.94 -1.57
N ALA A 62 5.00 1.71 -2.54
CA ALA A 62 6.23 1.35 -3.22
C ALA A 62 7.46 1.37 -2.29
N ASN A 63 7.56 2.35 -1.39
CA ASN A 63 8.63 2.41 -0.40
C ASN A 63 8.62 1.15 0.47
N ILE A 64 7.46 0.76 1.01
CA ILE A 64 7.42 -0.43 1.87
C ILE A 64 7.57 -1.73 1.09
N MET A 65 7.10 -1.79 -0.16
CA MET A 65 7.39 -2.93 -1.05
C MET A 65 8.89 -3.09 -1.28
N LYS A 66 9.64 -1.99 -1.45
CA LYS A 66 11.10 -2.05 -1.52
C LYS A 66 11.76 -2.53 -0.24
N GLU A 67 11.25 -2.12 0.91
CA GLU A 67 11.76 -2.64 2.19
C GLU A 67 11.46 -4.14 2.36
N ILE A 68 10.32 -4.62 1.87
CA ILE A 68 10.01 -6.06 1.83
C ILE A 68 11.05 -6.78 0.96
N ASP A 69 11.39 -6.26 -0.21
CA ASP A 69 12.38 -6.86 -1.12
C ASP A 69 13.79 -7.04 -0.49
N PHE A 70 14.10 -6.32 0.60
CA PHE A 70 15.37 -6.46 1.33
C PHE A 70 15.34 -7.51 2.46
N LEU A 71 14.21 -8.17 2.69
CA LEU A 71 14.13 -9.29 3.63
C LEU A 71 14.90 -10.51 3.10
N PRO A 72 15.33 -11.43 3.99
CA PRO A 72 15.99 -12.67 3.56
C PRO A 72 15.12 -13.47 2.57
N ASP A 73 15.72 -13.99 1.49
CA ASP A 73 15.01 -14.76 0.45
C ASP A 73 14.18 -15.91 1.02
N LYS A 74 14.69 -16.57 2.06
CA LYS A 74 14.00 -17.64 2.78
C LYS A 74 12.71 -17.16 3.47
N LEU A 75 12.70 -15.93 4.00
CA LEU A 75 11.52 -15.30 4.58
C LEU A 75 10.57 -14.83 3.49
N LEU A 76 11.08 -14.25 2.40
CA LEU A 76 10.27 -13.88 1.23
C LEU A 76 9.60 -15.08 0.57
N GLY A 77 10.23 -16.24 0.62
CA GLY A 77 9.72 -17.50 0.07
C GLY A 77 8.57 -18.12 0.86
N THR A 78 8.28 -17.66 2.09
CA THR A 78 7.21 -18.25 2.88
C THR A 78 5.82 -17.96 2.27
N PRO A 79 4.84 -18.88 2.41
CA PRO A 79 3.50 -18.67 1.86
C PRO A 79 2.87 -17.36 2.32
N SER A 80 3.05 -16.99 3.59
CA SER A 80 2.47 -15.76 4.15
C SER A 80 3.09 -14.49 3.58
N LEU A 81 4.41 -14.42 3.36
CA LEU A 81 5.04 -13.25 2.75
C LEU A 81 4.71 -13.12 1.26
N ARG A 82 4.56 -14.24 0.53
CA ARG A 82 4.08 -14.21 -0.86
C ARG A 82 2.64 -13.71 -0.97
N LEU A 83 1.78 -14.10 -0.02
CA LEU A 83 0.42 -13.57 0.04
C LEU A 83 0.41 -12.07 0.34
N LEU A 84 1.22 -11.63 1.30
CA LEU A 84 1.34 -10.23 1.67
C LEU A 84 1.85 -9.36 0.51
N THR A 85 2.92 -9.77 -0.16
CA THR A 85 3.45 -9.06 -1.35
C THR A 85 2.43 -8.99 -2.48
N SER A 86 1.60 -10.03 -2.68
CA SER A 86 0.52 -10.01 -3.67
C SER A 86 -0.55 -8.96 -3.36
N TRP A 87 -0.88 -8.73 -2.09
CA TRP A 87 -1.85 -7.71 -1.68
C TRP A 87 -1.33 -6.30 -1.95
N TYR A 88 -0.08 -6.02 -1.58
CA TYR A 88 0.55 -4.73 -1.84
C TYR A 88 0.67 -4.45 -3.34
N SER A 89 1.05 -5.46 -4.12
CA SER A 89 1.11 -5.41 -5.57
C SER A 89 -0.24 -5.05 -6.21
N GLN A 90 -1.31 -5.75 -5.81
CA GLN A 90 -2.67 -5.47 -6.29
C GLN A 90 -3.12 -4.06 -5.91
N SER A 91 -2.87 -3.62 -4.67
CA SER A 91 -3.23 -2.28 -4.20
C SER A 91 -2.49 -1.18 -4.95
N LEU A 92 -1.20 -1.37 -5.24
CA LEU A 92 -0.44 -0.41 -6.04
C LEU A 92 -1.02 -0.30 -7.44
N LEU A 93 -1.30 -1.42 -8.10
CA LEU A 93 -1.88 -1.43 -9.45
C LEU A 93 -3.23 -0.70 -9.53
N GLU A 94 -4.10 -0.92 -8.55
CA GLU A 94 -5.40 -0.23 -8.49
C GLU A 94 -5.24 1.28 -8.26
N LEU A 95 -4.24 1.71 -7.49
CA LEU A 95 -4.02 3.14 -7.23
C LEU A 95 -3.41 3.87 -8.42
N ILE A 96 -2.51 3.24 -9.18
CA ILE A 96 -1.85 3.91 -10.32
C ILE A 96 -2.83 4.22 -11.45
N ASP A 97 -3.96 3.49 -11.54
CA ASP A 97 -5.02 3.75 -12.52
C ASP A 97 -5.68 5.13 -12.34
N PHE A 98 -5.49 5.77 -11.18
CA PHE A 98 -6.03 7.09 -10.85
C PHE A 98 -5.08 8.27 -11.12
N LEU A 99 -3.80 8.03 -11.45
CA LEU A 99 -2.77 9.08 -11.52
C LEU A 99 -3.13 10.23 -12.48
N GLU A 100 -3.71 9.89 -13.63
CA GLU A 100 -4.02 10.82 -14.72
C GLU A 100 -5.53 11.06 -14.87
N LYS A 101 -6.35 10.58 -13.93
CA LYS A 101 -7.81 10.77 -13.99
C LYS A 101 -8.20 12.21 -13.66
N ASP A 102 -9.30 12.67 -14.26
CA ASP A 102 -9.81 14.03 -14.02
C ASP A 102 -10.32 14.16 -12.57
N PRO A 103 -9.77 15.08 -11.77
CA PRO A 103 -10.23 15.31 -10.40
C PRO A 103 -11.60 16.02 -10.31
N ASP A 104 -12.15 16.54 -11.41
CA ASP A 104 -13.49 17.12 -11.48
C ASP A 104 -14.59 16.10 -11.85
N ASP A 105 -14.20 14.89 -12.25
CA ASP A 105 -15.13 13.80 -12.57
C ASP A 105 -15.62 13.10 -11.28
N LYS A 106 -16.92 13.25 -10.99
CA LYS A 106 -17.57 12.68 -9.81
C LYS A 106 -17.54 11.15 -9.78
N ASP A 107 -17.61 10.48 -10.95
CA ASP A 107 -17.53 9.03 -11.01
C ASP A 107 -16.11 8.55 -10.70
N VAL A 108 -15.08 9.29 -11.12
CA VAL A 108 -13.69 9.04 -10.72
C VAL A 108 -13.53 9.13 -9.21
N LEU A 109 -14.02 10.20 -8.58
CA LEU A 109 -13.92 10.39 -7.13
C LEU A 109 -14.61 9.25 -6.36
N LYS A 110 -15.84 8.90 -6.75
CA LYS A 110 -16.59 7.79 -6.17
C LYS A 110 -15.86 6.45 -6.32
N ASN A 111 -15.33 6.18 -7.51
CA ASN A 111 -14.57 4.95 -7.78
C ASN A 111 -13.26 4.90 -6.98
N PHE A 112 -12.60 6.05 -6.78
CA PHE A 112 -11.41 6.14 -5.94
C PHE A 112 -11.72 5.81 -4.49
N THR A 113 -12.77 6.41 -3.91
CA THR A 113 -13.20 6.10 -2.53
C THR A 113 -13.54 4.62 -2.37
N GLN A 114 -14.27 4.03 -3.31
CA GLN A 114 -14.57 2.59 -3.28
C GLN A 114 -13.30 1.73 -3.38
N THR A 115 -12.33 2.15 -4.20
CA THR A 115 -11.03 1.47 -4.31
C THR A 115 -10.26 1.53 -2.98
N LEU A 116 -10.25 2.68 -2.29
CA LEU A 116 -9.61 2.79 -0.97
C LEU A 116 -10.27 1.88 0.07
N VAL A 117 -11.61 1.76 0.05
CA VAL A 117 -12.34 0.82 0.91
C VAL A 117 -11.92 -0.63 0.62
N ASN A 118 -11.80 -1.00 -0.65
CA ASN A 118 -11.38 -2.34 -1.06
C ASN A 118 -9.93 -2.63 -0.63
N ILE A 119 -9.01 -1.69 -0.82
CA ILE A 119 -7.61 -1.80 -0.37
C ILE A 119 -7.54 -1.95 1.15
N ARG A 120 -8.29 -1.12 1.89
CA ARG A 120 -8.36 -1.21 3.36
C ARG A 120 -8.82 -2.60 3.81
N ASN A 121 -9.86 -3.14 3.16
CA ASN A 121 -10.40 -4.46 3.49
C ASN A 121 -9.41 -5.59 3.16
N ARG A 122 -8.76 -5.53 1.99
CA ARG A 122 -7.69 -6.46 1.60
C ARG A 122 -6.55 -6.48 2.62
N HIS A 123 -6.20 -5.31 3.16
CA HIS A 123 -5.09 -5.16 4.10
C HIS A 123 -5.48 -5.44 5.57
N ASN A 124 -6.71 -5.88 5.88
CA ASN A 124 -7.15 -6.12 7.26
C ASN A 124 -6.30 -7.17 7.98
N ASN A 125 -5.90 -8.23 7.28
CA ASN A 125 -5.15 -9.36 7.85
C ASN A 125 -3.63 -9.23 7.71
N VAL A 126 -3.11 -8.08 7.30
CA VAL A 126 -1.66 -7.88 7.11
C VAL A 126 -0.84 -8.18 8.36
N VAL A 127 -1.31 -7.77 9.55
CA VAL A 127 -0.58 -8.01 10.81
C VAL A 127 -0.50 -9.50 11.15
N PRO A 128 -1.61 -10.26 11.25
CA PRO A 128 -1.53 -11.68 11.53
C PRO A 128 -0.80 -12.46 10.41
N THR A 129 -0.95 -12.08 9.14
CA THR A 129 -0.22 -12.73 8.04
C THR A 129 1.28 -12.47 8.10
N MET A 130 1.72 -11.26 8.40
CA MET A 130 3.16 -10.98 8.59
C MET A 130 3.72 -11.78 9.77
N ALA A 131 3.00 -11.82 10.90
CA ALA A 131 3.38 -12.62 12.06
C ALA A 131 3.51 -14.12 11.70
N GLN A 132 2.54 -14.66 10.95
CA GLN A 132 2.57 -16.03 10.48
C GLN A 132 3.79 -16.31 9.59
N GLY A 133 4.18 -15.36 8.72
CA GLY A 133 5.38 -15.51 7.89
C GLY A 133 6.69 -15.57 8.68
N VAL A 134 6.79 -14.79 9.76
CA VAL A 134 7.93 -14.85 10.68
C VAL A 134 7.96 -16.18 11.44
N VAL A 135 6.80 -16.72 11.82
CA VAL A 135 6.69 -18.06 12.44
C VAL A 135 7.12 -19.15 11.45
N GLU A 136 6.58 -19.14 10.23
CA GLU A 136 6.96 -20.06 9.15
C GLU A 136 8.48 -20.08 8.92
N TYR A 137 9.09 -18.90 8.88
CA TYR A 137 10.54 -18.77 8.73
C TYR A 137 11.31 -19.36 9.91
N LYS A 138 10.90 -19.00 11.14
CA LYS A 138 11.55 -19.47 12.37
C LYS A 138 11.50 -20.99 12.49
N GLU A 139 10.36 -21.60 12.18
CA GLU A 139 10.18 -23.06 12.26
C GLU A 139 11.00 -23.82 11.21
N ALA A 140 11.10 -23.27 10.00
CA ALA A 140 11.80 -23.93 8.90
C ALA A 140 13.33 -23.73 8.94
N PHE A 141 13.82 -22.59 9.42
CA PHE A 141 15.23 -22.20 9.26
C PHE A 141 15.93 -21.82 10.57
N GLY A 142 15.20 -21.74 11.68
CA GLY A 142 15.70 -21.15 12.92
C GLY A 142 15.87 -19.63 12.80
N VAL A 143 16.47 -19.03 13.82
CA VAL A 143 16.76 -17.59 13.88
C VAL A 143 18.15 -17.35 14.46
N ASP A 144 18.95 -16.57 13.76
CA ASP A 144 20.22 -16.03 14.27
C ASP A 144 20.04 -14.56 14.72
N PRO A 145 20.94 -14.03 15.59
CA PRO A 145 20.82 -12.67 16.11
C PRO A 145 20.77 -11.57 15.05
N VAL A 146 21.52 -11.72 13.94
CA VAL A 146 21.60 -10.70 12.88
C VAL A 146 20.29 -10.66 12.10
N THR A 147 19.77 -11.83 11.69
CA THR A 147 18.47 -11.90 11.02
C THR A 147 17.36 -11.34 11.90
N ASN A 148 17.36 -11.68 13.20
CA ASN A 148 16.35 -11.19 14.14
C ASN A 148 16.36 -9.65 14.24
N GLN A 149 17.54 -9.04 14.32
CA GLN A 149 17.67 -7.58 14.36
C GLN A 149 17.18 -6.92 13.06
N ASN A 150 17.52 -7.49 11.90
CA ASN A 150 17.10 -6.97 10.60
C ASN A 150 15.58 -7.09 10.41
N VAL A 151 14.99 -8.22 10.80
CA VAL A 151 13.54 -8.43 10.75
C VAL A 151 12.83 -7.48 11.71
N GLN A 152 13.33 -7.29 12.93
CA GLN A 152 12.75 -6.33 13.88
C GLN A 152 12.76 -4.90 13.32
N TYR A 153 13.90 -4.45 12.78
CA TYR A 153 14.03 -3.14 12.15
C TYR A 153 13.01 -2.94 11.02
N PHE A 154 12.85 -3.95 10.16
CA PHE A 154 11.85 -3.95 9.12
C PHE A 154 10.42 -3.89 9.69
N LEU A 155 10.08 -4.70 10.69
CA LEU A 155 8.74 -4.77 11.26
C LEU A 155 8.29 -3.42 11.86
N ASP A 156 9.19 -2.72 12.55
CA ASP A 156 8.90 -1.40 13.12
C ASP A 156 8.50 -0.40 12.02
N ARG A 157 9.27 -0.37 10.94
CA ARG A 157 9.02 0.51 9.78
C ARG A 157 7.78 0.09 9.00
N PHE A 158 7.60 -1.22 8.81
CA PHE A 158 6.45 -1.81 8.14
C PHE A 158 5.14 -1.45 8.82
N TYR A 159 5.06 -1.62 10.15
CA TYR A 159 3.85 -1.32 10.89
C TYR A 159 3.60 0.18 11.00
N MET A 160 4.63 1.01 11.15
CA MET A 160 4.46 2.47 11.12
C MET A 160 3.99 2.98 9.76
N SER A 161 4.57 2.48 8.67
CA SER A 161 4.11 2.77 7.30
C SER A 161 2.64 2.38 7.12
N ARG A 162 2.26 1.19 7.58
CA ARG A 162 0.87 0.71 7.51
C ARG A 162 -0.09 1.57 8.32
N ILE A 163 0.25 1.92 9.56
CA ILE A 163 -0.60 2.77 10.42
C ILE A 163 -0.84 4.11 9.72
N SER A 164 0.22 4.75 9.24
CA SER A 164 0.13 6.04 8.56
C SER A 164 -0.70 5.99 7.27
N THR A 165 -0.54 4.92 6.48
CA THR A 165 -1.29 4.72 5.23
C THR A 165 -2.77 4.44 5.52
N ARG A 166 -3.07 3.64 6.55
CA ARG A 166 -4.46 3.38 6.98
C ARG A 166 -5.12 4.65 7.52
N MET A 167 -4.38 5.50 8.23
CA MET A 167 -4.87 6.80 8.70
C MET A 167 -5.33 7.66 7.53
N LEU A 168 -4.51 7.79 6.47
CA LEU A 168 -4.87 8.55 5.27
C LEU A 168 -6.13 8.00 4.56
N MET A 169 -6.19 6.68 4.34
CA MET A 169 -7.35 6.07 3.67
C MET A 169 -8.63 6.21 4.49
N ASN A 170 -8.54 6.07 5.82
CA ASN A 170 -9.68 6.25 6.71
C ASN A 170 -10.18 7.69 6.70
N GLN A 171 -9.26 8.66 6.73
CA GLN A 171 -9.61 10.06 6.70
C GLN A 171 -10.39 10.42 5.43
N HIS A 172 -9.89 10.01 4.26
CA HIS A 172 -10.61 10.22 3.00
C HIS A 172 -11.99 9.55 2.98
N SER A 173 -12.06 8.30 3.42
CA SER A 173 -13.31 7.54 3.43
C SER A 173 -14.37 8.16 4.35
N GLN A 174 -13.97 8.83 5.44
CA GLN A 174 -14.91 9.49 6.35
C GLN A 174 -15.53 10.75 5.73
N TYR A 175 -14.85 11.42 4.81
CA TYR A 175 -15.37 12.61 4.13
C TYR A 175 -16.36 12.29 3.01
N SER A 176 -16.15 11.22 2.23
CA SER A 176 -17.05 10.90 1.11
C SER A 176 -18.46 10.43 1.52
N TYR A 177 -18.75 10.30 2.82
CA TYR A 177 -20.08 9.99 3.36
C TYR A 177 -20.75 11.18 4.07
N LEU A 178 -20.13 12.36 4.07
CA LEU A 178 -20.69 13.63 4.56
C LEU A 178 -21.11 14.51 3.38
#